data_AF-A0A933AM63-F1
#
_entry.id   AF-A0A933AM63-F1
#
_cell.length_a   1.000
_cell.length_b   1.000
_cell.length_c   1.000
_cell.angle_alpha   90.00
_cell.angle_beta   90.00
_cell.angle_gamma   90.00
#
_symmetry.space_group_name_H-M   'P 1'
#
loop_
_entity.id
_entity.type
_entity.pdbx_description
1 polymer ?
#
loop_
_entity_poly.entity_id
_entity_poly.type
_entity_poly.pdbx_seq_one_letter_code
_entity_poly.pdbx_strand_id
1 'polypeptide(L)'
;TGSLLRPADLPAFLLTAIVTLWIGGFDILYAMQDIDVDKRDGLHSIPARFGVGTGLTVARLCHLFSVALLVAVGLLTGLGWPYWLGVVVAAALFIYEHRLISPTDLSKLDLAFFNVNGYISVTIFVATLAALLLS
;
A
#
# COMPACT_ATOMS: atom_id res chain seq x y z
N THR A 1 -3.02 29.65 12.44
CA THR A 1 -3.03 30.03 11.02
C THR A 1 -2.79 28.78 10.17
N GLY A 2 -3.80 28.35 9.41
CA GLY A 2 -3.81 27.06 8.69
C GLY A 2 -3.10 27.10 7.34
N SER A 3 -1.77 27.24 7.36
CA SER A 3 -0.96 27.03 6.14
C SER A 3 -0.62 25.54 6.03
N LEU A 4 -0.82 24.97 4.83
CA LEU A 4 -0.56 23.56 4.49
C LEU A 4 0.88 23.32 3.99
N LEU A 5 1.78 24.30 4.01
CA LEU A 5 3.11 24.18 3.39
C LEU A 5 4.26 24.44 4.37
N ARG A 6 4.05 24.21 5.67
CA ARG A 6 5.11 24.35 6.67
C ARG A 6 5.83 23.01 6.87
N PRO A 7 7.08 23.02 7.33
CA PRO A 7 7.81 21.79 7.66
C PRO A 7 7.05 20.88 8.65
N ALA A 8 6.26 21.47 9.56
CA ALA A 8 5.41 20.73 10.50
C ALA A 8 4.29 19.93 9.82
N ASP A 9 3.91 20.26 8.59
CA ASP A 9 2.86 19.57 7.82
C ASP A 9 3.44 18.40 7.00
N LEU A 10 4.77 18.24 6.94
CA LEU A 10 5.45 17.19 6.19
C LEU A 10 4.96 15.76 6.51
N PRO A 11 4.73 15.36 7.79
CA PRO A 11 4.18 14.05 8.08
C PRO A 11 2.83 13.80 7.41
N ALA A 12 1.98 14.81 7.26
CA ALA A 12 0.67 14.65 6.60
C ALA A 12 0.81 14.38 5.09
N PHE A 13 1.77 15.03 4.41
CA PHE A 13 2.08 14.73 3.01
C PHE A 13 2.71 13.36 2.83
N LEU A 14 3.58 12.94 3.75
CA LEU A 14 4.12 11.59 3.73
C LEU A 14 3.01 10.55 3.89
N LEU A 15 2.08 10.75 4.83
CA LEU A 15 0.90 9.89 4.99
C LEU A 15 0.03 9.86 3.73
N THR A 16 -0.17 11.01 3.08
CA THR A 16 -0.90 11.08 1.80
C THR A 16 -0.19 10.26 0.71
N ALA A 17 1.13 10.38 0.60
CA ALA A 17 1.93 9.63 -0.37
C ALA A 17 1.93 8.12 -0.06
N ILE A 18 2.07 7.74 1.22
CA ILE A 18 1.98 6.37 1.71
C ILE A 18 0.68 5.72 1.26
N VAL A 19 -0.45 6.38 1.55
CA VAL A 19 -1.79 5.86 1.24
C VAL A 19 -2.05 5.87 -0.27
N THR A 20 -1.60 6.89 -1.00
CA THR A 20 -1.72 6.92 -2.48
C THR A 20 -0.98 5.76 -3.12
N LEU A 21 0.28 5.53 -2.75
CA LEU A 21 1.07 4.43 -3.30
C LEU A 21 0.52 3.07 -2.88
N TRP A 22 0.12 2.95 -1.62
CA TRP A 22 -0.47 1.73 -1.09
C TRP A 22 -1.77 1.39 -1.82
N ILE A 23 -2.78 2.26 -1.80
CA ILE A 23 -4.07 2.00 -2.47
C ILE A 23 -3.87 1.85 -3.98
N GLY A 24 -3.00 2.64 -4.60
CA GLY A 24 -2.69 2.51 -6.03
C GLY A 24 -2.07 1.15 -6.39
N GLY A 25 -1.21 0.58 -5.55
CA GLY A 25 -0.67 -0.76 -5.76
C GLY A 25 -1.75 -1.84 -5.71
N PHE A 26 -2.66 -1.73 -4.73
CA PHE A 26 -3.84 -2.58 -4.59
C PHE A 26 -4.80 -2.45 -5.79
N ASP A 27 -5.05 -1.24 -6.27
CA ASP A 27 -5.93 -0.97 -7.42
C ASP A 27 -5.36 -1.59 -8.73
N ILE A 28 -4.05 -1.53 -8.91
CA ILE A 28 -3.37 -2.19 -10.04
C ILE A 28 -3.53 -3.72 -9.99
N LEU A 29 -3.44 -4.31 -8.81
CA LEU A 29 -3.68 -5.75 -8.64
C LEU A 29 -5.12 -6.10 -9.01
N TYR A 30 -6.09 -5.29 -8.58
CA TYR A 30 -7.49 -5.53 -8.92
C TYR A 30 -7.80 -5.42 -10.40
N ALA A 31 -7.25 -4.42 -11.07
CA ALA A 31 -7.42 -4.23 -12.50
C ALA A 31 -6.93 -5.43 -13.34
N MET A 32 -6.19 -6.39 -12.75
CA MET A 32 -5.81 -7.62 -13.44
C MET A 32 -7.00 -8.55 -13.71
N GLN A 33 -8.07 -8.48 -12.90
CA GLN A 33 -9.29 -9.27 -13.10
C GLN A 33 -10.10 -8.75 -14.29
N ASP A 34 -10.04 -7.45 -14.52
CA ASP A 34 -10.87 -6.76 -15.51
C ASP A 34 -10.18 -6.58 -16.87
N ILE A 35 -9.01 -7.20 -17.10
CA ILE A 35 -8.20 -7.00 -18.32
C ILE A 35 -9.00 -7.19 -19.62
N ASP A 36 -9.80 -8.25 -19.70
CA ASP A 36 -10.55 -8.57 -20.92
C ASP A 36 -11.67 -7.55 -21.17
N VAL A 37 -12.32 -7.08 -20.09
CA VAL A 37 -13.34 -6.04 -20.12
C VAL A 37 -12.71 -4.70 -20.50
N ASP A 38 -11.60 -4.33 -19.85
CA ASP A 38 -10.86 -3.11 -20.11
C ASP A 38 -10.40 -3.04 -21.57
N LYS A 39 -9.89 -4.14 -22.12
CA LYS A 39 -9.49 -4.21 -23.53
C LYS A 39 -10.68 -4.11 -24.47
N ARG A 40 -11.79 -4.79 -24.17
CA ARG A 40 -13.02 -4.74 -24.97
C ARG A 40 -13.60 -3.33 -25.03
N ASP A 41 -13.61 -2.64 -23.89
CA ASP A 41 -14.28 -1.34 -23.73
C ASP A 41 -13.32 -0.15 -23.96
N GLY A 42 -12.05 -0.42 -24.27
CA GLY A 42 -11.05 0.60 -24.58
C GLY A 42 -10.54 1.37 -23.36
N LEU A 43 -10.67 0.80 -22.16
CA LEU A 43 -10.16 1.36 -20.91
C LEU A 43 -8.62 1.20 -20.83
N HIS A 44 -7.98 2.07 -20.05
CA HIS A 44 -6.52 2.22 -20.04
C HIS A 44 -5.89 1.84 -18.70
N SER A 45 -6.33 0.74 -18.09
CA SER A 45 -5.67 0.23 -16.90
C SER A 45 -4.24 -0.23 -17.21
N ILE A 46 -3.35 -0.15 -16.22
CA ILE A 46 -1.95 -0.59 -16.33
C ILE A 46 -1.85 -2.05 -16.82
N PRO A 47 -2.55 -3.03 -16.23
CA PRO A 47 -2.44 -4.41 -16.70
C PRO A 47 -3.09 -4.64 -18.07
N ALA A 48 -4.15 -3.91 -18.45
CA ALA A 48 -4.72 -4.01 -19.80
C ALA A 48 -3.76 -3.49 -20.87
N ARG A 49 -3.05 -2.39 -20.59
CA ARG A 49 -2.12 -1.74 -21.52
C ARG A 49 -0.75 -2.41 -21.59
N PHE A 50 -0.20 -2.83 -20.45
CA PHE A 50 1.19 -3.30 -20.33
C PHE A 50 1.32 -4.77 -19.90
N GLY A 51 0.20 -5.45 -19.67
CA GLY A 51 0.14 -6.86 -19.26
C GLY A 51 0.28 -7.08 -17.75
N VAL A 52 -0.13 -8.27 -17.31
CA VAL A 52 -0.16 -8.70 -15.90
C VAL A 52 1.21 -8.61 -15.24
N GLY A 53 2.29 -9.05 -15.91
CA GLY A 53 3.64 -9.02 -15.35
C GLY A 53 4.13 -7.61 -15.02
N THR A 54 3.84 -6.64 -15.89
CA THR A 54 4.13 -5.22 -15.65
C THR A 54 3.28 -4.69 -14.50
N GLY A 55 1.97 -4.98 -14.50
CA GLY A 55 1.07 -4.60 -13.40
C GLY A 55 1.57 -5.10 -12.04
N LEU A 56 1.98 -6.37 -11.94
CA LEU A 56 2.55 -6.93 -10.70
C LEU A 56 3.82 -6.21 -10.27
N THR A 57 4.69 -5.86 -11.23
CA THR A 57 5.93 -5.13 -10.93
C THR A 57 5.64 -3.72 -10.42
N VAL A 58 4.72 -3.00 -11.06
CA VAL A 58 4.33 -1.65 -10.62
C VAL A 58 3.69 -1.70 -9.23
N ALA A 59 2.77 -2.64 -8.98
CA ALA A 59 2.15 -2.83 -7.67
C ALA A 59 3.19 -3.13 -6.57
N ARG A 60 4.22 -3.95 -6.86
CA ARG A 60 5.33 -4.20 -5.92
C ARG A 60 6.11 -2.94 -5.60
N LEU A 61 6.44 -2.13 -6.60
CA LEU A 61 7.15 -0.87 -6.41
C LEU A 61 6.33 0.11 -5.58
N CYS A 62 5.03 0.22 -5.86
CA CYS A 62 4.08 1.00 -5.07
C CYS A 62 4.11 0.59 -3.59
N HIS A 63 3.96 -0.70 -3.28
CA HIS A 63 3.99 -1.20 -1.89
C HIS A 63 5.36 -1.03 -1.24
N LEU A 64 6.45 -1.25 -1.98
CA LEU A 64 7.82 -1.03 -1.49
C LEU A 64 8.04 0.44 -1.08
N PHE A 65 7.64 1.39 -1.94
CA PHE A 65 7.78 2.81 -1.62
C PHE A 65 6.84 3.25 -0.48
N SER A 66 5.65 2.67 -0.39
CA SER A 66 4.76 2.90 0.76
C SER A 66 5.42 2.49 2.09
N VAL A 67 6.05 1.31 2.14
CA VAL A 67 6.81 0.85 3.31
C VAL A 67 8.02 1.77 3.60
N ALA A 68 8.76 2.18 2.58
CA ALA A 68 9.89 3.09 2.76
C ALA A 68 9.46 4.44 3.36
N LEU A 69 8.30 4.97 2.94
CA LEU A 69 7.74 6.19 3.49
C LEU A 69 7.20 6.00 4.92
N LEU A 70 6.63 4.84 5.26
CA LEU A 70 6.27 4.50 6.64
C LEU A 70 7.52 4.53 7.54
N VAL A 71 8.62 3.93 7.10
CA VAL A 71 9.91 4.03 7.81
C VAL A 71 10.33 5.49 7.98
N ALA A 72 10.23 6.31 6.94
CA ALA A 72 10.55 7.74 7.02
C ALA A 72 9.68 8.50 8.02
N VAL A 73 8.37 8.22 8.09
CA VAL A 73 7.45 8.79 9.09
C VAL A 73 7.89 8.41 10.50
N GLY A 74 8.19 7.13 10.75
CA GLY A 74 8.65 6.66 12.06
C GLY A 74 9.92 7.37 12.54
N LEU A 75 10.90 7.55 11.63
CA LEU A 75 12.13 8.29 11.93
C LEU A 75 11.87 9.79 12.17
N LEU A 76 11.05 10.43 11.34
CA LEU A 76 10.77 11.86 11.40
C LEU A 76 9.99 12.26 12.68
N THR A 77 9.09 11.39 13.11
CA THR A 77 8.18 11.65 14.24
C THR A 77 8.68 11.08 15.56
N GLY A 78 9.74 10.28 15.54
CA GLY A 78 10.31 9.68 16.75
C GLY A 78 9.39 8.66 17.43
N LEU A 79 8.49 8.00 16.68
CA LEU A 79 7.53 7.04 17.24
C LEU A 79 8.24 5.83 17.85
N GLY A 80 7.71 5.38 19.00
CA GLY A 80 8.24 4.25 19.75
C GLY A 80 8.07 2.88 19.07
N TRP A 81 8.56 1.84 19.75
CA TRP A 81 8.59 0.46 19.23
C TRP A 81 7.26 -0.11 18.70
N PRO A 82 6.05 0.23 19.21
CA PRO A 82 4.81 -0.32 18.67
C PRO A 82 4.60 0.05 17.20
N TYR A 83 4.98 1.27 16.81
CA TYR A 83 4.91 1.72 15.43
C TYR A 83 5.77 0.86 14.50
N TRP A 84 7.01 0.60 14.91
CA TRP A 84 7.95 -0.22 14.15
C TRP A 84 7.47 -1.66 13.99
N LEU A 85 6.85 -2.24 15.01
CA LEU A 85 6.19 -3.54 14.89
C LEU A 85 5.08 -3.50 13.84
N GLY A 86 4.26 -2.44 13.84
CA GLY A 86 3.23 -2.22 12.82
C GLY A 86 3.80 -2.13 11.40
N VAL A 87 4.92 -1.42 11.20
CA VAL A 87 5.60 -1.33 9.90
C VAL A 87 6.10 -2.70 9.42
N VAL A 88 6.70 -3.50 10.32
CA VAL A 88 7.16 -4.86 9.99
C VAL A 88 6.01 -5.76 9.59
N VAL A 89 4.90 -5.72 10.34
CA VAL A 89 3.70 -6.51 10.02
C VAL A 89 3.09 -6.07 8.68
N ALA A 90 2.98 -4.76 8.44
CA ALA A 90 2.51 -4.22 7.16
C ALA A 90 3.38 -4.69 5.97
N ALA A 91 4.71 -4.62 6.11
CA ALA A 91 5.63 -5.10 5.08
C ALA A 91 5.48 -6.61 4.83
N ALA A 92 5.33 -7.41 5.89
CA ALA A 92 5.09 -8.85 5.76
C ALA A 92 3.76 -9.16 5.05
N LEU A 93 2.71 -8.39 5.34
CA LEU A 93 1.40 -8.48 4.69
C LEU A 93 1.46 -8.15 3.20
N PHE A 94 2.17 -7.09 2.81
CA PHE A 94 2.43 -6.80 1.39
C PHE A 94 3.19 -7.93 0.68
N ILE A 95 4.22 -8.49 1.33
CA ILE A 95 4.96 -9.62 0.77
C ILE A 95 4.05 -10.84 0.61
N TYR A 96 3.19 -11.10 1.60
CA TYR A 96 2.25 -12.20 1.58
C TYR A 96 1.26 -12.07 0.41
N GLU A 97 0.67 -10.90 0.19
CA GLU A 97 -0.20 -10.61 -0.95
C GLU A 97 0.51 -10.90 -2.28
N HIS A 98 1.69 -10.34 -2.48
CA HIS A 98 2.45 -10.50 -3.73
C HIS A 98 2.92 -11.93 -4.00
N ARG A 99 2.91 -12.80 -2.98
CA ARG A 99 3.19 -14.24 -3.11
C ARG A 99 1.94 -15.06 -3.41
N LEU A 100 0.76 -14.60 -2.97
CA LEU A 100 -0.51 -15.26 -3.28
C LEU A 100 -0.92 -15.11 -4.74
N ILE A 101 -0.50 -14.02 -5.37
CA ILE A 101 -0.88 -13.66 -6.73
C ILE A 101 0.29 -13.99 -7.67
N SER A 102 -0.02 -14.65 -8.79
CA SER A 102 0.95 -14.93 -9.84
C SER A 102 0.40 -14.54 -11.21
N PRO A 103 1.26 -14.29 -12.22
CA PRO A 103 0.79 -13.98 -13.58
C PRO A 103 -0.10 -15.07 -14.19
N THR A 104 -0.01 -16.30 -13.68
CA THR A 104 -0.70 -17.50 -14.20
C THR A 104 -1.87 -17.94 -13.32
N ASP A 105 -2.03 -17.36 -12.13
CA ASP A 105 -3.09 -17.70 -11.19
C ASP A 105 -3.47 -16.46 -10.37
N LEU A 106 -4.62 -15.88 -10.73
CA LEU A 106 -5.26 -14.75 -10.06
C LEU A 106 -6.44 -15.21 -9.19
N SER A 107 -6.68 -16.52 -9.04
CA SER A 107 -7.88 -17.05 -8.35
C SER A 107 -7.99 -16.63 -6.89
N LYS A 108 -6.87 -16.23 -6.27
CA LYS A 108 -6.78 -15.82 -4.87
C LYS A 108 -6.80 -14.29 -4.69
N LEU A 109 -7.00 -13.52 -5.75
CA LEU A 109 -6.83 -12.07 -5.71
C LEU A 109 -7.83 -11.39 -4.77
N ASP A 110 -9.09 -11.84 -4.74
CA ASP A 110 -10.10 -11.30 -3.82
C ASP A 110 -9.76 -11.54 -2.34
N LEU A 111 -9.22 -12.73 -2.04
CA LEU A 111 -8.84 -13.11 -0.67
C LEU A 111 -7.57 -12.40 -0.23
N ALA A 112 -6.65 -12.17 -1.17
CA ALA A 112 -5.45 -11.37 -0.96
C ALA A 112 -5.80 -9.90 -0.75
N PHE A 113 -6.73 -9.31 -1.52
CA PHE A 113 -7.02 -7.89 -1.42
C PHE A 113 -7.81 -7.51 -0.17
N PHE A 114 -9.02 -8.07 0.02
CA PHE A 114 -9.98 -7.52 0.98
C PHE A 114 -9.50 -7.66 2.42
N ASN A 115 -8.84 -8.79 2.69
CA ASN A 115 -8.31 -9.08 4.02
C ASN A 115 -6.99 -8.35 4.26
N VAL A 116 -6.06 -8.35 3.30
CA VAL A 116 -4.72 -7.78 3.54
C VAL A 116 -4.79 -6.26 3.65
N ASN A 117 -5.52 -5.57 2.77
CA ASN A 117 -5.67 -4.11 2.86
C ASN A 117 -6.31 -3.69 4.21
N GLY A 118 -7.34 -4.43 4.64
CA GLY A 118 -7.98 -4.23 5.94
C GLY A 118 -7.02 -4.47 7.11
N TYR A 119 -6.26 -5.57 7.08
CA TYR A 119 -5.27 -5.89 8.11
C TYR A 119 -4.15 -4.87 8.19
N ILE A 120 -3.61 -4.41 7.06
CA ILE A 120 -2.58 -3.36 7.06
C ILE A 120 -3.16 -2.06 7.67
N SER A 121 -4.40 -1.68 7.31
CA SER A 121 -5.07 -0.48 7.83
C SER A 121 -5.23 -0.51 9.35
N VAL A 122 -5.80 -1.60 9.87
CA VAL A 122 -5.98 -1.76 11.32
C VAL A 122 -4.63 -1.86 12.03
N THR A 123 -3.66 -2.57 11.46
CA THR A 123 -2.32 -2.72 12.02
C THR A 123 -1.62 -1.38 12.18
N ILE A 124 -1.54 -0.59 11.10
CA ILE A 124 -0.86 0.72 11.15
C ILE A 124 -1.60 1.68 12.08
N PHE A 125 -2.94 1.68 12.08
CA PHE A 125 -3.73 2.49 13.00
C PHE A 125 -3.45 2.16 14.47
N VAL A 126 -3.60 0.88 14.85
CA VAL A 126 -3.41 0.42 16.24
C VAL A 126 -1.95 0.60 16.68
N ALA A 127 -0.98 0.27 15.82
CA ALA A 127 0.44 0.44 16.10
C ALA A 127 0.83 1.90 16.34
N THR A 128 0.32 2.81 15.51
CA THR A 128 0.57 4.25 15.64
C THR A 128 -0.11 4.80 16.90
N LEU A 129 -1.37 4.43 17.15
CA LEU A 129 -2.09 4.84 18.35
C LEU A 129 -1.38 4.34 19.63
N ALA A 130 -0.98 3.07 19.66
CA ALA A 130 -0.25 2.50 20.78
C ALA A 130 1.09 3.19 21.00
N ALA A 131 1.82 3.52 19.93
CA ALA A 131 3.06 4.28 20.04
C ALA A 131 2.80 5.67 20.66
N LEU A 132 1.77 6.39 20.21
CA LEU A 132 1.42 7.70 20.77
C LEU A 132 0.97 7.64 22.24
N LEU A 133 0.25 6.59 22.64
CA LEU A 133 -0.21 6.42 24.03
C LEU A 133 0.90 5.99 25.00
N LEU A 134 1.99 5.40 24.47
CA LEU A 134 3.14 4.93 25.24
C LEU A 134 4.34 5.89 25.18
N SER A 135 4.24 6.99 24.42
CA SER A 135 5.27 8.02 24.26
C SER A 135 5.13 9.16 25.24
#